data_AF-A0A929IM05-F1
#
_entry.id   AF-A0A929IM05-F1
#
_cell.length_a   1.000
_cell.length_b   1.000
_cell.length_c   1.000
_cell.angle_alpha   90.00
_cell.angle_beta   90.00
_cell.angle_gamma   90.00
#
_symmetry.space_group_name_H-M   'P 1'
#
loop_
_entity.id
_entity.type
_entity.pdbx_description
1 polymer ?
#
loop_
_entity_poly.entity_id
_entity_poly.type
_entity_poly.pdbx_seq_one_letter_code
_entity_poly.pdbx_strand_id
1 'polypeptide(L)'
;MNFIKNMKMKTAGTVMALVLLAAAVCIVAISLYVVNDVGRIGKTWERFDKGVAAKTDLLSELRGALGYDGVIHHFTNYVLYGGDEYIVRVAERVERARKAIDAYEALGANAREQAALADIRGTVARYEEAFEATVAMVRSGAGPGQIGRATRIDDAAALAAMDELLQELAGARRAAAASVYDSVDDVKIFGLRSALVVAGLLFIVIVSFLWGNRKWLVAPMLDLSEAMRLLAEGAGDSEVPGVDRVDELGDMARAVLVFKDGMRRNRELQESQEREQEAKEQRSLNIDLLVRQFDANATDVLETVTSAASDLADTAQAMSATAERAGEQAASAAAASNQTTANVETVATAAEELTASIEEIGRQVVQAASIAGNAVHEAETTSSMVSGLAGSAQKIGDVVNLINDIAG
;
A
#
# COMPACT_ATOMS: atom_id res chain seq x y z
N MET A 1 4.35 26.51 15.77
CA MET A 1 4.92 25.24 15.24
C MET A 1 3.84 24.26 14.75
N ASN A 2 2.65 24.17 15.36
CA ASN A 2 1.60 23.20 14.96
C ASN A 2 0.98 23.45 13.57
N PHE A 3 0.93 24.71 13.11
CA PHE A 3 0.32 25.03 11.82
C PHE A 3 1.04 24.39 10.62
N ILE A 4 2.37 24.30 10.68
CA ILE A 4 3.16 23.67 9.61
C ILE A 4 2.88 22.15 9.55
N LYS A 5 2.36 21.54 10.65
CA LYS A 5 2.42 20.07 10.89
C LYS A 5 1.34 19.33 10.18
N ASN A 6 0.27 20.08 10.01
CA ASN A 6 -0.97 19.68 9.44
C ASN A 6 -1.21 20.46 8.14
N MET A 7 -0.18 21.15 7.62
CA MET A 7 -0.29 21.91 6.39
C MET A 7 -0.24 20.96 5.21
N LYS A 8 -1.30 20.99 4.40
CA LYS A 8 -1.38 20.23 3.15
C LYS A 8 -0.21 20.54 2.22
N MET A 9 0.27 19.53 1.50
CA MET A 9 1.42 19.67 0.60
C MET A 9 1.21 20.77 -0.45
N LYS A 10 -0.02 20.89 -0.97
CA LYS A 10 -0.40 21.94 -1.93
C LYS A 10 -0.22 23.34 -1.34
N THR A 11 -0.65 23.54 -0.10
CA THR A 11 -0.54 24.83 0.60
C THR A 11 0.93 25.21 0.80
N ALA A 12 1.79 24.27 1.21
CA ALA A 12 3.22 24.49 1.36
C ALA A 12 3.88 24.97 0.06
N GLY A 13 3.56 24.31 -1.06
CA GLY A 13 4.04 24.69 -2.39
C GLY A 13 3.58 26.07 -2.83
N THR A 14 2.29 26.41 -2.59
CA THR A 14 1.75 27.74 -2.92
C THR A 14 2.40 28.86 -2.10
N VAL A 15 2.65 28.63 -0.80
CA VAL A 15 3.32 29.63 0.05
C VAL A 15 4.75 29.88 -0.43
N MET A 16 5.50 28.82 -0.78
CA MET A 16 6.84 28.97 -1.35
C MET A 16 6.81 29.77 -2.66
N ALA A 17 5.88 29.44 -3.57
CA ALA A 17 5.74 30.16 -4.84
C ALA A 17 5.43 31.66 -4.63
N LEU A 18 4.57 32.00 -3.66
CA LEU A 18 4.25 33.39 -3.32
C LEU A 18 5.46 34.12 -2.73
N VAL A 19 6.26 33.47 -1.88
CA VAL A 19 7.48 34.08 -1.32
C VAL A 19 8.53 34.34 -2.41
N LEU A 20 8.73 33.39 -3.33
CA LEU A 20 9.63 33.58 -4.47
C LEU A 20 9.14 34.70 -5.40
N LEU A 21 7.84 34.78 -5.65
CA LEU A 21 7.24 35.86 -6.43
C LEU A 21 7.45 37.23 -5.75
N ALA A 22 7.21 37.33 -4.45
CA ALA A 22 7.43 38.55 -3.68
C ALA A 22 8.90 38.99 -3.73
N ALA A 23 9.84 38.05 -3.60
CA ALA A 23 11.27 38.33 -3.73
C ALA A 23 11.62 38.85 -5.14
N ALA A 24 11.07 38.24 -6.20
CA ALA A 24 11.27 38.71 -7.57
C ALA A 24 10.74 40.15 -7.77
N VAL A 25 9.55 40.45 -7.24
CA VAL A 25 8.98 41.81 -7.26
C VAL A 25 9.89 42.81 -6.52
N CYS A 26 10.42 42.44 -5.35
CA CYS A 26 11.37 43.28 -4.62
C CYS A 26 12.64 43.55 -5.42
N ILE A 27 13.21 42.53 -6.08
CA ILE A 27 14.41 42.68 -6.91
C ILE A 27 14.15 43.66 -8.06
N VAL A 28 13.01 43.52 -8.74
CA VAL A 28 12.61 44.45 -9.82
C VAL A 28 12.42 45.87 -9.29
N ALA A 29 11.74 46.04 -8.16
CA ALA A 29 11.52 47.36 -7.55
C ALA A 29 12.84 48.03 -7.14
N ILE A 30 13.77 47.29 -6.53
CA ILE A 30 15.11 47.77 -6.19
C ILE A 30 15.87 48.17 -7.45
N SER A 31 15.79 47.37 -8.51
CA SER A 31 16.49 47.63 -9.78
C SER A 31 15.96 48.89 -10.46
N LEU A 32 14.63 49.07 -10.48
CA LEU A 32 13.98 50.28 -11.00
C LEU A 32 14.36 51.51 -10.17
N TYR A 33 14.41 51.39 -8.85
CA TYR A 33 14.86 52.47 -7.97
C TYR A 33 16.29 52.92 -8.31
N VAL A 34 17.22 51.97 -8.39
CA VAL A 34 18.63 52.23 -8.71
C VAL A 34 18.77 52.91 -10.08
N VAL A 35 18.12 52.36 -11.12
CA VAL A 35 18.18 52.93 -12.48
C VAL A 35 17.59 54.35 -12.51
N ASN A 36 16.47 54.58 -11.83
CA ASN A 36 15.83 55.88 -11.79
C ASN A 36 16.70 56.92 -11.06
N ASP A 37 17.32 56.53 -9.95
CA ASP A 37 18.14 57.45 -9.15
C ASP A 37 19.46 57.82 -9.86
N VAL A 38 20.13 56.83 -10.47
CA VAL A 38 21.27 57.08 -11.37
C VAL A 38 20.89 58.01 -12.51
N GLY A 39 19.70 57.81 -13.11
CA GLY A 39 19.18 58.69 -14.15
C GLY A 39 18.94 60.13 -13.68
N ARG A 40 18.47 60.32 -12.44
CA ARG A 40 18.28 61.65 -11.82
C ARG A 40 19.61 62.34 -11.56
N ILE A 41 20.60 61.62 -11.04
CA ILE A 41 21.97 62.13 -10.83
C ILE A 41 22.55 62.57 -12.18
N GLY A 42 22.46 61.72 -13.20
CA GLY A 42 22.94 62.03 -14.55
C GLY A 42 22.31 63.29 -15.15
N LYS A 43 20.98 63.44 -15.08
CA LYS A 43 20.27 64.65 -15.56
C LYS A 43 20.62 65.91 -14.79
N THR A 44 20.98 65.79 -13.51
CA THR A 44 21.38 66.93 -12.68
C THR A 44 22.80 67.35 -13.03
N TRP A 45 23.70 66.39 -13.17
CA TRP A 45 25.06 66.63 -13.66
C TRP A 45 25.07 67.25 -15.06
N GLU A 46 24.29 66.72 -16.00
CA GLU A 46 24.24 67.24 -17.38
C GLU A 46 23.79 68.71 -17.43
N ARG A 47 22.75 69.07 -16.65
CA ARG A 47 22.29 70.47 -16.57
C ARG A 47 23.34 71.39 -15.96
N PHE A 48 24.01 70.94 -14.89
CA PHE A 48 25.09 71.68 -14.25
C PHE A 48 26.29 71.88 -15.19
N ASP A 49 26.77 70.81 -15.85
CA ASP A 49 27.92 70.86 -16.73
C ASP A 49 27.66 71.74 -17.97
N LYS A 50 26.45 71.69 -18.55
CA LYS A 50 26.03 72.63 -19.60
C LYS A 50 26.05 74.09 -19.15
N GLY A 51 25.61 74.37 -17.92
CA GLY A 51 25.64 75.73 -17.35
C GLY A 51 27.08 76.25 -17.17
N VAL A 52 27.97 75.42 -16.62
CA VAL A 52 29.39 75.75 -16.46
C VAL A 52 30.10 75.92 -17.82
N ALA A 53 29.79 75.06 -18.79
CA ALA A 53 30.32 75.19 -20.15
C ALA A 53 29.92 76.52 -20.80
N ALA A 54 28.63 76.88 -20.73
CA ALA A 54 28.13 78.16 -21.27
C ALA A 54 28.80 79.38 -20.60
N LYS A 55 28.99 79.35 -19.27
CA LYS A 55 29.73 80.40 -18.55
C LYS A 55 31.20 80.47 -18.98
N THR A 56 31.83 79.33 -19.23
CA THR A 56 33.23 79.26 -19.71
C THR A 56 33.38 79.84 -21.11
N ASP A 57 32.42 79.55 -22.01
CA ASP A 57 32.40 80.11 -23.37
C ASP A 57 32.25 81.64 -23.34
N LEU A 58 31.35 82.17 -22.50
CA LEU A 58 31.18 83.61 -22.31
C LEU A 58 32.43 84.28 -21.74
N LEU A 59 33.15 83.60 -20.84
CA LEU A 59 34.41 84.11 -20.32
C LEU A 59 35.51 84.14 -21.39
N SER A 60 35.53 83.15 -22.28
CA SER A 60 36.39 83.16 -23.46
C SER A 60 36.05 84.32 -24.41
N GLU A 61 34.77 84.56 -24.65
CA GLU A 61 34.30 85.70 -25.46
C GLU A 61 34.68 87.04 -24.82
N LEU A 62 34.50 87.18 -23.50
CA LEU A 62 34.88 88.38 -22.75
C LEU A 62 36.39 88.65 -22.81
N ARG A 63 37.20 87.59 -22.66
CA ARG A 63 38.66 87.67 -22.81
C ARG A 63 39.07 88.07 -24.23
N GLY A 64 38.41 87.54 -25.26
CA GLY A 64 38.64 87.92 -26.65
C GLY A 64 38.21 89.37 -26.93
N ALA A 65 37.08 89.80 -26.38
CA ALA A 65 36.56 91.15 -26.54
C ALA A 65 37.49 92.20 -25.93
N LEU A 66 38.13 91.91 -24.79
CA LEU A 66 39.07 92.83 -24.14
C LEU A 66 40.51 92.72 -24.67
N GLY A 67 40.97 91.51 -24.98
CA GLY A 67 42.38 91.21 -25.27
C GLY A 67 42.86 91.51 -26.70
N TYR A 68 43.59 90.56 -27.27
CA TYR A 68 44.20 90.68 -28.61
C TYR A 68 43.11 90.69 -29.70
N ASP A 69 43.14 91.68 -30.59
CA ASP A 69 42.03 92.04 -31.50
C ASP A 69 40.74 92.51 -30.79
N GLY A 70 40.84 92.82 -29.50
CA GLY A 70 39.78 93.38 -28.67
C GLY A 70 39.90 94.89 -28.46
N VAL A 71 39.26 95.36 -27.38
CA VAL A 71 39.27 96.77 -26.95
C VAL A 71 40.70 97.28 -26.81
N ILE A 72 41.58 96.54 -26.11
CA ILE A 72 42.96 96.96 -25.88
C ILE A 72 43.71 97.19 -27.20
N HIS A 73 43.58 96.27 -28.16
CA HIS A 73 44.29 96.34 -29.44
C HIS A 73 43.81 97.52 -30.29
N HIS A 74 42.49 97.67 -30.48
CA HIS A 74 41.95 98.74 -31.32
C HIS A 74 42.05 100.12 -30.66
N PHE A 75 41.94 100.19 -29.32
CA PHE A 75 42.20 101.40 -28.56
C PHE A 75 43.64 101.89 -28.76
N THR A 76 44.61 100.98 -28.61
CA THR A 76 46.03 101.31 -28.83
C THR A 76 46.29 101.77 -30.26
N ASN A 77 45.69 101.11 -31.26
CA ASN A 77 45.84 101.51 -32.66
C ASN A 77 45.20 102.88 -32.93
N TYR A 78 44.07 103.20 -32.29
CA TYR A 78 43.48 104.54 -32.40
C TYR A 78 44.39 105.61 -31.81
N VAL A 79 45.01 105.37 -30.65
CA VAL A 79 45.98 106.30 -30.04
C VAL A 79 47.18 106.55 -30.96
N LEU A 80 47.64 105.52 -31.69
CA LEU A 80 48.81 105.61 -32.57
C LEU A 80 48.51 106.22 -33.94
N TYR A 81 47.36 105.90 -34.53
CA TYR A 81 47.06 106.18 -35.94
C TYR A 81 45.86 107.12 -36.16
N GLY A 82 44.99 107.32 -35.17
CA GLY A 82 43.89 108.30 -35.21
C GLY A 82 42.77 108.03 -36.22
N GLY A 83 42.70 106.84 -36.82
CA GLY A 83 41.71 106.51 -37.85
C GLY A 83 40.30 106.23 -37.30
N ASP A 84 39.26 106.76 -37.96
CA ASP A 84 37.85 106.60 -37.55
C ASP A 84 37.38 105.12 -37.56
N GLU A 85 38.03 104.25 -38.33
CA GLU A 85 37.73 102.80 -38.32
C GLU A 85 37.91 102.17 -36.94
N TYR A 86 38.86 102.66 -36.14
CA TYR A 86 39.11 102.15 -34.80
C TYR A 86 38.03 102.59 -33.80
N ILE A 87 37.35 103.71 -34.06
CA ILE A 87 36.20 104.17 -33.27
C ILE A 87 35.07 103.14 -33.33
N VAL A 88 34.75 102.69 -34.54
CA VAL A 88 33.71 101.68 -34.75
C VAL A 88 34.13 100.36 -34.09
N ARG A 89 35.37 99.91 -34.32
CA ARG A 89 35.85 98.64 -33.76
C ARG A 89 35.90 98.64 -32.23
N VAL A 90 36.36 99.71 -31.59
CA VAL A 90 36.38 99.81 -30.12
C VAL A 90 34.94 99.75 -29.57
N ALA A 91 34.01 100.51 -30.14
CA ALA A 91 32.61 100.49 -29.72
C ALA A 91 31.98 99.10 -29.86
N GLU A 92 32.23 98.39 -30.97
CA GLU A 92 31.76 97.02 -31.17
C GLU A 92 32.33 96.03 -30.15
N ARG A 93 33.63 96.12 -29.83
CA ARG A 93 34.28 95.23 -28.85
C ARG A 93 33.81 95.50 -27.43
N VAL A 94 33.60 96.77 -27.06
CA VAL A 94 33.02 97.17 -25.77
C VAL A 94 31.61 96.63 -25.62
N GLU A 95 30.76 96.80 -26.64
CA GLU A 95 29.38 96.30 -26.61
C GLU A 95 29.35 94.76 -26.50
N ARG A 96 30.28 94.08 -27.19
CA ARG A 96 30.45 92.63 -27.07
C ARG A 96 30.81 92.21 -25.64
N ALA A 97 31.74 92.93 -25.00
CA ALA A 97 32.12 92.67 -23.61
C ALA A 97 30.94 92.86 -22.66
N ARG A 98 30.16 93.94 -22.80
CA ARG A 98 28.95 94.20 -22.00
C ARG A 98 27.92 93.07 -22.15
N LYS A 99 27.61 92.68 -23.39
CA LYS A 99 26.68 91.57 -23.66
C LYS A 99 27.16 90.25 -23.06
N ALA A 100 28.46 89.95 -23.12
CA ALA A 100 29.01 88.74 -22.52
C ALA A 100 28.87 88.75 -20.99
N ILE A 101 29.08 89.90 -20.34
CA ILE A 101 28.87 90.07 -18.88
C ILE A 101 27.40 89.85 -18.53
N ASP A 102 26.48 90.54 -19.21
CA ASP A 102 25.05 90.45 -18.91
C ASP A 102 24.51 89.02 -19.18
N ALA A 103 24.97 88.38 -20.26
CA ALA A 103 24.65 86.98 -20.55
C ALA A 103 25.19 86.03 -19.47
N TYR A 104 26.38 86.30 -18.93
CA TYR A 104 26.95 85.50 -17.86
C TYR A 104 26.13 85.62 -16.58
N GLU A 105 25.73 86.85 -16.21
CA GLU A 105 24.88 87.11 -15.03
C GLU A 105 23.52 86.41 -15.16
N ALA A 106 22.94 86.41 -16.35
CA ALA A 106 21.67 85.73 -16.65
C ALA A 106 21.72 84.20 -16.46
N LEU A 107 22.91 83.58 -16.53
CA LEU A 107 23.11 82.16 -16.23
C LEU A 107 23.15 81.86 -14.73
N GLY A 108 22.97 82.86 -13.86
CA GLY A 108 22.95 82.72 -12.41
C GLY A 108 24.34 82.82 -11.80
N ALA A 109 24.88 84.04 -11.73
CA ALA A 109 26.16 84.32 -11.09
C ALA A 109 26.05 84.24 -9.56
N ASN A 110 26.97 83.53 -8.91
CA ASN A 110 27.10 83.52 -7.44
C ASN A 110 27.71 84.84 -6.92
N ALA A 111 27.77 85.04 -5.59
CA ALA A 111 28.25 86.30 -5.02
C ALA A 111 29.69 86.68 -5.41
N ARG A 112 30.60 85.70 -5.56
CA ARG A 112 31.99 85.93 -6.00
C ARG A 112 32.04 86.21 -7.50
N GLU A 113 31.29 85.45 -8.28
CA GLU A 113 31.15 85.69 -9.72
C GLU A 113 30.59 87.10 -9.99
N GLN A 114 29.59 87.55 -9.24
CA GLN A 114 29.03 88.90 -9.34
C GLN A 114 30.07 89.99 -9.02
N ALA A 115 30.89 89.80 -7.98
CA ALA A 115 31.95 90.73 -7.63
C ALA A 115 32.99 90.84 -8.76
N ALA A 116 33.46 89.70 -9.27
CA ALA A 116 34.41 89.67 -10.38
C ALA A 116 33.84 90.29 -11.67
N LEU A 117 32.57 90.03 -11.98
CA LEU A 117 31.89 90.65 -13.14
C LEU A 117 31.76 92.17 -12.97
N ALA A 118 31.53 92.66 -11.74
CA ALA A 118 31.51 94.09 -11.46
C ALA A 118 32.88 94.75 -11.69
N ASP A 119 33.98 94.09 -11.31
CA ASP A 119 35.35 94.60 -11.55
C ASP A 119 35.68 94.66 -13.05
N ILE A 120 35.23 93.65 -13.82
CA ILE A 120 35.39 93.65 -15.27
C ILE A 120 34.53 94.74 -15.91
N ARG A 121 33.27 94.89 -15.47
CA ARG A 121 32.35 95.95 -15.93
C ARG A 121 32.92 97.34 -15.66
N GLY A 122 33.53 97.56 -14.49
CA GLY A 122 34.20 98.81 -14.15
C GLY A 122 35.42 99.09 -15.04
N THR A 123 36.17 98.05 -15.45
CA THR A 123 37.28 98.21 -16.40
C THR A 123 36.78 98.55 -17.79
N VAL A 124 35.70 97.91 -18.27
CA VAL A 124 35.04 98.25 -19.54
C VAL A 124 34.58 99.72 -19.54
N ALA A 125 33.97 100.19 -18.44
CA ALA A 125 33.54 101.59 -18.31
C ALA A 125 34.72 102.57 -18.37
N ARG A 126 35.86 102.24 -17.71
CA ARG A 126 37.09 103.05 -17.82
C ARG A 126 37.62 103.11 -19.26
N TYR A 127 37.52 102.02 -20.01
CA TYR A 127 37.85 102.01 -21.44
C TYR A 127 36.99 102.95 -22.25
N GLU A 128 35.68 102.97 -22.00
CA GLU A 128 34.75 103.88 -22.69
C GLU A 128 35.06 105.35 -22.39
N GLU A 129 35.19 105.71 -21.11
CA GLU A 129 35.51 107.08 -20.69
C GLU A 129 36.85 107.54 -21.26
N ALA A 130 37.88 106.70 -21.16
CA ALA A 130 39.19 106.98 -21.72
C ALA A 130 39.16 107.09 -23.25
N PHE A 131 38.28 106.34 -23.91
CA PHE A 131 38.14 106.37 -25.36
C PHE A 131 37.46 107.66 -25.83
N GLU A 132 36.41 108.11 -25.16
CA GLU A 132 35.80 109.42 -25.43
C GLU A 132 36.80 110.57 -25.25
N ALA A 133 37.58 110.53 -24.16
CA ALA A 133 38.66 111.48 -23.94
C ALA A 133 39.76 111.39 -25.02
N THR A 134 40.12 110.18 -25.45
CA THR A 134 41.08 109.94 -26.53
C THR A 134 40.60 110.57 -27.84
N VAL A 135 39.35 110.35 -28.23
CA VAL A 135 38.75 110.92 -29.44
C VAL A 135 38.79 112.45 -29.40
N ALA A 136 38.44 113.05 -28.26
CA ALA A 136 38.53 114.50 -28.09
C ALA A 136 39.97 115.02 -28.24
N MET A 137 40.95 114.32 -27.63
CA MET A 137 42.36 114.68 -27.70
C MET A 137 42.96 114.53 -29.11
N VAL A 138 42.66 113.44 -29.82
CA VAL A 138 43.07 113.22 -31.22
C VAL A 138 42.52 114.33 -32.11
N ARG A 139 41.23 114.68 -31.97
CA ARG A 139 40.59 115.78 -32.72
C ARG A 139 41.19 117.16 -32.39
N SER A 140 41.69 117.35 -31.18
CA SER A 140 42.40 118.57 -30.77
C SER A 140 43.88 118.62 -31.20
N GLY A 141 44.39 117.57 -31.87
CA GLY A 141 45.76 117.49 -32.36
C GLY A 141 46.80 117.07 -31.32
N ALA A 142 46.39 116.43 -30.22
CA ALA A 142 47.33 115.92 -29.22
C ALA A 142 48.18 114.77 -29.78
N GLY A 143 49.46 114.72 -29.42
CA GLY A 143 50.37 113.64 -29.86
C GLY A 143 50.11 112.31 -29.13
N PRO A 144 50.44 111.14 -29.75
CA PRO A 144 50.19 109.81 -29.17
C PRO A 144 50.76 109.62 -27.75
N GLY A 145 51.93 110.19 -27.46
CA GLY A 145 52.55 110.10 -26.12
C GLY A 145 51.87 110.95 -25.04
N GLN A 146 51.15 112.01 -25.41
CA GLN A 146 50.33 112.80 -24.48
C GLN A 146 49.02 112.07 -24.18
N ILE A 147 48.38 111.55 -25.22
CA ILE A 147 47.16 110.75 -25.15
C ILE A 147 47.40 109.52 -24.27
N GLY A 148 48.39 108.68 -24.59
CA GLY A 148 48.66 107.45 -23.86
C GLY A 148 49.01 107.64 -22.37
N ARG A 149 49.51 108.83 -21.96
CA ARG A 149 49.69 109.15 -20.53
C ARG A 149 48.39 109.57 -19.85
N ALA A 150 47.54 110.31 -20.55
CA ALA A 150 46.26 110.80 -20.02
C ALA A 150 45.20 109.68 -19.94
N THR A 151 45.28 108.67 -20.81
CA THR A 151 44.24 107.65 -21.00
C THR A 151 44.73 106.24 -20.66
N ARG A 152 45.75 106.13 -19.80
CA ARG A 152 46.30 104.85 -19.36
C ARG A 152 45.29 104.15 -18.45
N ILE A 153 44.94 102.91 -18.77
CA ILE A 153 44.05 102.07 -17.98
C ILE A 153 44.87 100.94 -17.34
N ASP A 154 44.50 100.60 -16.11
CA ASP A 154 45.04 99.43 -15.41
C ASP A 154 44.08 98.25 -15.57
N ASP A 155 44.53 97.23 -16.29
CA ASP A 155 43.79 96.00 -16.58
C ASP A 155 43.95 94.94 -15.47
N ALA A 156 44.82 95.18 -14.48
CA ALA A 156 45.15 94.19 -13.46
C ALA A 156 43.89 93.69 -12.72
N ALA A 157 42.95 94.59 -12.43
CA ALA A 157 41.68 94.23 -11.78
C ALA A 157 40.80 93.32 -12.65
N ALA A 158 40.64 93.63 -13.95
CA ALA A 158 39.85 92.79 -14.86
C ALA A 158 40.50 91.42 -15.11
N LEU A 159 41.83 91.39 -15.25
CA LEU A 159 42.57 90.14 -15.42
C LEU A 159 42.47 89.26 -14.17
N ALA A 160 42.65 89.83 -12.98
CA ALA A 160 42.48 89.11 -11.72
C ALA A 160 41.05 88.59 -11.56
N ALA A 161 40.05 89.41 -11.91
CA ALA A 161 38.65 89.00 -11.89
C ALA A 161 38.33 87.87 -12.89
N MET A 162 38.93 87.88 -14.09
CA MET A 162 38.78 86.77 -15.05
C MET A 162 39.38 85.47 -14.52
N ASP A 163 40.56 85.54 -13.89
CA ASP A 163 41.18 84.37 -13.26
C ASP A 163 40.34 83.87 -12.08
N GLU A 164 39.74 84.77 -11.30
CA GLU A 164 38.82 84.41 -10.22
C GLU A 164 37.57 83.70 -10.75
N LEU A 165 36.96 84.19 -11.84
CA LEU A 165 35.84 83.50 -12.49
C LEU A 165 36.22 82.09 -12.97
N LEU A 166 37.40 81.91 -13.56
CA LEU A 166 37.88 80.59 -13.96
C LEU A 166 38.07 79.66 -12.76
N GLN A 167 38.63 80.18 -11.66
CA GLN A 167 38.83 79.42 -10.43
C GLN A 167 37.51 79.01 -9.77
N GLU A 168 36.52 79.92 -9.73
CA GLU A 168 35.19 79.66 -9.20
C GLU A 168 34.46 78.58 -10.03
N LEU A 169 34.49 78.68 -11.36
CA LEU A 169 33.91 77.65 -12.24
C LEU A 169 34.59 76.29 -12.08
N ALA A 170 35.92 76.27 -12.00
CA ALA A 170 36.69 75.04 -11.77
C ALA A 170 36.41 74.44 -10.38
N GLY A 171 36.30 75.28 -9.36
CA GLY A 171 35.96 74.89 -7.99
C GLY A 171 34.55 74.30 -7.91
N ALA A 172 33.57 74.99 -8.49
CA ALA A 172 32.19 74.53 -8.59
C ALA A 172 32.10 73.18 -9.31
N ARG A 173 32.84 73.00 -10.41
CA ARG A 173 32.87 71.73 -11.14
C ARG A 173 33.47 70.58 -10.33
N ARG A 174 34.56 70.83 -9.60
CA ARG A 174 35.15 69.83 -8.69
C ARG A 174 34.20 69.45 -7.56
N ALA A 175 33.55 70.44 -6.92
CA ALA A 175 32.61 70.21 -5.84
C ALA A 175 31.37 69.41 -6.32
N ALA A 176 30.82 69.80 -7.48
CA ALA A 176 29.71 69.07 -8.09
C ALA A 176 30.10 67.64 -8.49
N ALA A 177 31.30 67.45 -9.06
CA ALA A 177 31.80 66.12 -9.40
C ALA A 177 31.93 65.23 -8.15
N ALA A 178 32.50 65.76 -7.06
CA ALA A 178 32.58 65.05 -5.79
C ALA A 178 31.19 64.64 -5.28
N SER A 179 30.20 65.55 -5.31
CA SER A 179 28.83 65.23 -4.89
C SER A 179 28.16 64.15 -5.75
N VAL A 180 28.50 64.08 -7.05
CA VAL A 180 28.02 63.05 -7.97
C VAL A 180 28.66 61.70 -7.63
N TYR A 181 29.96 61.67 -7.35
CA TYR A 181 30.64 60.47 -6.89
C TYR A 181 30.03 59.93 -5.59
N ASP A 182 29.83 60.80 -4.60
CA ASP A 182 29.21 60.43 -3.32
C ASP A 182 27.79 59.89 -3.52
N SER A 183 26.97 60.57 -4.33
CA SER A 183 25.60 60.12 -4.63
C SER A 183 25.57 58.78 -5.36
N VAL A 184 26.51 58.55 -6.30
CA VAL A 184 26.63 57.28 -7.02
C VAL A 184 27.04 56.16 -6.07
N ASP A 185 27.97 56.42 -5.16
CA ASP A 185 28.40 55.42 -4.18
C ASP A 185 27.31 55.09 -3.16
N ASP A 186 26.51 56.06 -2.73
CA ASP A 186 25.32 55.83 -1.91
C ASP A 186 24.32 54.90 -2.61
N VAL A 187 24.05 55.13 -3.91
CA VAL A 187 23.17 54.28 -4.71
C VAL A 187 23.75 52.86 -4.85
N LYS A 188 25.06 52.72 -5.06
CA LYS A 188 25.73 51.40 -5.12
C LYS A 188 25.63 50.66 -3.78
N ILE A 189 25.92 51.34 -2.68
CA ILE A 189 25.87 50.76 -1.33
C ILE A 189 24.44 50.33 -1.00
N PHE A 190 23.44 51.16 -1.33
CA PHE A 190 22.04 50.80 -1.19
C PHE A 190 21.67 49.55 -2.01
N GLY A 191 22.08 49.51 -3.29
CA GLY A 191 21.86 48.36 -4.16
C GLY A 191 22.50 47.08 -3.63
N LEU A 192 23.74 47.14 -3.17
CA LEU A 192 24.45 45.98 -2.61
C LEU A 192 23.81 45.49 -1.30
N ARG A 193 23.50 46.40 -0.36
CA ARG A 193 22.87 46.05 0.91
C ARG A 193 21.49 45.43 0.71
N SER A 194 20.66 46.02 -0.16
CA SER A 194 19.33 45.49 -0.46
C SER A 194 19.40 44.12 -1.15
N ALA A 195 20.35 43.91 -2.07
CA ALA A 195 20.60 42.60 -2.67
C ALA A 195 21.01 41.55 -1.63
N LEU A 196 21.92 41.89 -0.70
CA LEU A 196 22.33 40.98 0.40
C LEU A 196 21.16 40.62 1.33
N VAL A 197 20.29 41.59 1.65
CA VAL A 197 19.10 41.33 2.48
C VAL A 197 18.14 40.38 1.77
N VAL A 198 17.83 40.61 0.49
CA VAL A 198 16.96 39.71 -0.28
C VAL A 198 17.58 38.31 -0.41
N ALA A 199 18.89 38.22 -0.70
CA ALA A 199 19.60 36.95 -0.77
C ALA A 199 19.59 36.19 0.57
N GLY A 200 19.82 36.89 1.69
CA GLY A 200 19.75 36.30 3.03
C GLY A 200 18.35 35.79 3.40
N LEU A 201 17.31 36.56 3.09
CA LEU A 201 15.93 36.14 3.32
C LEU A 201 15.55 34.92 2.46
N LEU A 202 15.92 34.93 1.17
CA LEU A 202 15.73 33.78 0.29
C LEU A 202 16.46 32.54 0.80
N PHE A 203 17.70 32.69 1.26
CA PHE A 203 18.46 31.60 1.84
C PHE A 203 17.75 30.99 3.05
N ILE A 204 17.27 31.82 3.99
CA ILE A 204 16.51 31.36 5.16
C ILE A 204 15.24 30.61 4.73
N VAL A 205 14.50 31.14 3.74
CA VAL A 205 13.28 30.51 3.21
C VAL A 205 13.58 29.16 2.58
N ILE A 206 14.63 29.08 1.74
CA ILE A 206 15.05 27.84 1.07
C ILE A 206 15.48 26.80 2.09
N VAL A 207 16.36 27.17 3.04
CA VAL A 207 16.83 26.24 4.08
C VAL A 207 15.68 25.76 4.96
N SER A 208 14.79 26.66 5.38
CA SER A 208 13.60 26.31 6.18
C SER A 208 12.67 25.38 5.42
N PHE A 209 12.49 25.60 4.11
CA PHE A 209 11.68 24.73 3.27
C PHE A 209 12.32 23.36 3.05
N LEU A 210 13.61 23.27 2.77
CA LEU A 210 14.32 22.00 2.61
C LEU A 210 14.26 21.17 3.91
N TRP A 211 14.50 21.82 5.05
CA TRP A 211 14.39 21.19 6.36
C TRP A 211 12.96 20.73 6.68
N GLY A 212 11.97 21.58 6.38
CA GLY A 212 10.55 21.24 6.49
C GLY A 212 10.15 20.08 5.58
N ASN A 213 10.59 20.06 4.33
CA ASN A 213 10.27 19.00 3.38
C ASN A 213 10.84 17.66 3.87
N ARG A 214 12.11 17.64 4.30
CA ARG A 214 12.75 16.44 4.85
C ARG A 214 12.00 15.88 6.06
N LYS A 215 11.68 16.73 7.05
CA LYS A 215 11.11 16.27 8.32
C LYS A 215 9.61 15.99 8.27
N TRP A 216 8.87 16.59 7.34
CA TRP A 216 7.39 16.61 7.38
C TRP A 216 6.76 15.88 6.20
N LEU A 217 7.55 15.61 5.14
CA LEU A 217 7.14 14.88 3.95
C LEU A 217 7.99 13.63 3.74
N VAL A 218 9.31 13.77 3.61
CA VAL A 218 10.20 12.64 3.26
C VAL A 218 10.27 11.59 4.37
N ALA A 219 10.55 11.99 5.62
CA ALA A 219 10.67 11.03 6.72
C ALA A 219 9.37 10.24 6.96
N PRO A 220 8.18 10.86 7.11
CA PRO A 220 6.94 10.09 7.26
C PRO A 220 6.59 9.20 6.06
N MET A 221 6.96 9.58 4.84
CA MET A 221 6.78 8.72 3.67
C MET A 221 7.66 7.47 3.75
N LEU A 222 8.90 7.60 4.23
CA LEU A 222 9.77 6.45 4.46
C LEU A 222 9.22 5.55 5.59
N ASP A 223 8.73 6.15 6.68
CA ASP A 223 8.12 5.41 7.79
C ASP A 223 6.88 4.60 7.32
N LEU A 224 6.01 5.21 6.50
CA LEU A 224 4.86 4.52 5.91
C LEU A 224 5.29 3.43 4.90
N SER A 225 6.33 3.69 4.12
CA SER A 225 6.88 2.69 3.19
C SER A 225 7.46 1.49 3.94
N GLU A 226 8.11 1.73 5.07
CA GLU A 226 8.65 0.68 5.92
C GLU A 226 7.54 -0.13 6.59
N ALA A 227 6.53 0.55 7.14
CA ALA A 227 5.33 -0.12 7.68
C ALA A 227 4.65 -1.00 6.64
N MET A 228 4.51 -0.52 5.39
CA MET A 228 3.94 -1.31 4.30
C MET A 228 4.81 -2.53 3.95
N ARG A 229 6.15 -2.39 3.97
CA ARG A 229 7.07 -3.51 3.73
C ARG A 229 6.95 -4.57 4.83
N LEU A 230 6.92 -4.15 6.10
CA LEU A 230 6.75 -5.04 7.25
C LEU A 230 5.43 -5.81 7.18
N LEU A 231 4.34 -5.14 6.79
CA LEU A 231 3.05 -5.81 6.56
C LEU A 231 3.18 -6.87 5.46
N ALA A 232 3.81 -6.55 4.33
CA ALA A 232 4.01 -7.50 3.22
C ALA A 232 4.87 -8.71 3.61
N GLU A 233 5.83 -8.55 4.52
CA GLU A 233 6.67 -9.63 5.06
C GLU A 233 5.96 -10.47 6.14
N GLY A 234 4.71 -10.14 6.51
CA GLY A 234 3.91 -10.89 7.46
C GLY A 234 3.94 -10.37 8.90
N ALA A 235 4.69 -9.30 9.19
CA ALA A 235 4.77 -8.65 10.51
C ALA A 235 3.53 -7.76 10.79
N GLY A 236 2.38 -8.42 10.82
CA GLY A 236 1.04 -7.82 10.87
C GLY A 236 0.72 -6.99 12.12
N ASP A 237 1.50 -7.10 13.21
CA ASP A 237 1.21 -6.41 14.47
C ASP A 237 1.88 -5.03 14.59
N SER A 238 2.79 -4.68 13.70
CA SER A 238 3.51 -3.39 13.72
C SER A 238 2.56 -2.17 13.66
N GLU A 239 2.83 -1.14 14.47
CA GLU A 239 2.02 0.09 14.47
C GLU A 239 2.22 0.88 13.17
N VAL A 240 1.13 1.44 12.63
CA VAL A 240 1.20 2.30 11.44
C VAL A 240 1.47 3.74 11.92
N PRO A 241 2.61 4.34 11.57
CA PRO A 241 2.95 5.69 12.01
C PRO A 241 2.05 6.74 11.33
N GLY A 242 1.71 7.80 12.06
CA GLY A 242 1.10 8.99 11.46
C GLY A 242 -0.40 8.93 11.17
N VAL A 243 -1.14 7.97 11.76
CA VAL A 243 -2.61 7.84 11.58
C VAL A 243 -3.37 9.09 12.05
N ASP A 244 -2.88 9.78 13.09
CA ASP A 244 -3.50 10.99 13.66
C ASP A 244 -3.31 12.25 12.81
N ARG A 245 -2.56 12.16 11.71
CA ARG A 245 -2.34 13.31 10.83
C ARG A 245 -3.62 13.67 10.08
N VAL A 246 -3.83 14.97 9.89
CA VAL A 246 -4.99 15.53 9.18
C VAL A 246 -4.65 16.01 7.75
N ASP A 247 -3.49 15.62 7.25
CA ASP A 247 -3.01 15.92 5.89
C ASP A 247 -3.10 14.68 4.99
N GLU A 248 -2.63 14.83 3.74
CA GLU A 248 -2.65 13.75 2.75
C GLU A 248 -1.84 12.52 3.18
N LEU A 249 -0.79 12.69 3.99
CA LEU A 249 -0.01 11.57 4.52
C LEU A 249 -0.79 10.82 5.61
N GLY A 250 -1.62 11.52 6.38
CA GLY A 250 -2.58 10.89 7.29
C GLY A 250 -3.63 10.06 6.55
N ASP A 251 -4.12 10.54 5.41
CA ASP A 251 -5.04 9.76 4.55
C ASP A 251 -4.37 8.46 4.07
N MET A 252 -3.08 8.52 3.68
CA MET A 252 -2.29 7.35 3.33
C MET A 252 -2.10 6.40 4.53
N ALA A 253 -1.75 6.93 5.71
CA ALA A 253 -1.59 6.14 6.93
C ALA A 253 -2.87 5.37 7.30
N ARG A 254 -4.04 6.02 7.20
CA ARG A 254 -5.34 5.36 7.40
C ARG A 254 -5.62 4.27 6.36
N ALA A 255 -5.23 4.48 5.10
CA ALA A 255 -5.35 3.45 4.07
C ALA A 255 -4.47 2.22 4.38
N VAL A 256 -3.23 2.44 4.85
CA VAL A 256 -2.34 1.36 5.30
C VAL A 256 -2.93 0.62 6.52
N LEU A 257 -3.59 1.34 7.44
CA LEU A 257 -4.27 0.72 8.58
C LEU A 257 -5.39 -0.22 8.15
N VAL A 258 -6.22 0.17 7.18
CA VAL A 258 -7.26 -0.72 6.60
C VAL A 258 -6.64 -1.97 5.99
N PHE A 259 -5.48 -1.84 5.32
CA PHE A 259 -4.77 -2.98 4.76
C PHE A 259 -4.24 -3.93 5.84
N LYS A 260 -3.67 -3.40 6.92
CA LYS A 260 -3.26 -4.17 8.11
C LYS A 260 -4.42 -4.97 8.69
N ASP A 261 -5.56 -4.32 8.92
CA ASP A 261 -6.75 -4.97 9.48
C ASP A 261 -7.29 -6.08 8.55
N GLY A 262 -7.27 -5.84 7.24
CA GLY A 262 -7.62 -6.83 6.23
C GLY A 262 -6.71 -8.05 6.25
N MET A 263 -5.40 -7.85 6.34
CA MET A 263 -4.39 -8.92 6.45
C MET A 263 -4.60 -9.77 7.70
N ARG A 264 -4.85 -9.13 8.85
CA ARG A 264 -5.11 -9.85 10.11
C ARG A 264 -6.37 -10.71 10.01
N ARG A 265 -7.45 -10.16 9.46
CA ARG A 265 -8.71 -10.89 9.26
C ARG A 265 -8.54 -12.05 8.28
N ASN A 266 -7.73 -11.89 7.24
CA ASN A 266 -7.47 -12.96 6.28
C ASN A 266 -6.67 -14.11 6.91
N ARG A 267 -5.69 -13.78 7.77
CA ARG A 267 -4.94 -14.79 8.55
C ARG A 267 -5.86 -15.55 9.50
N GLU A 268 -6.69 -14.84 10.28
CA GLU A 268 -7.68 -15.47 11.18
C GLU A 268 -8.63 -16.41 10.41
N LEU A 269 -9.04 -16.02 9.21
CA LEU A 269 -9.87 -16.85 8.34
C LEU A 269 -9.12 -18.08 7.83
N GLN A 270 -7.86 -17.94 7.41
CA GLN A 270 -7.03 -19.03 6.93
C GLN A 270 -6.76 -20.06 8.04
N GLU A 271 -6.37 -19.61 9.23
CA GLU A 271 -6.19 -20.50 10.40
C GLU A 271 -7.49 -21.20 10.80
N SER A 272 -8.65 -20.57 10.61
CA SER A 272 -9.95 -21.22 10.83
C SER A 272 -10.24 -22.30 9.79
N GLN A 273 -9.92 -22.05 8.51
CA GLN A 273 -10.12 -23.03 7.44
C GLN A 273 -9.19 -24.23 7.58
N GLU A 274 -7.92 -24.00 7.93
CA GLU A 274 -6.95 -25.08 8.18
C GLU A 274 -7.44 -25.98 9.32
N ARG A 275 -7.90 -25.40 10.45
CA ARG A 275 -8.50 -26.16 11.55
C ARG A 275 -9.75 -26.95 11.13
N GLU A 276 -10.60 -26.37 10.29
CA GLU A 276 -11.79 -27.07 9.78
C GLU A 276 -11.42 -28.23 8.85
N GLN A 277 -10.40 -28.05 8.01
CA GLN A 277 -9.88 -29.06 7.11
C GLN A 277 -9.25 -30.23 7.89
N GLU A 278 -8.40 -29.94 8.87
CA GLU A 278 -7.82 -30.95 9.77
C GLU A 278 -8.90 -31.74 10.51
N ALA A 279 -9.93 -31.06 11.02
CA ALA A 279 -11.06 -31.72 11.67
C ALA A 279 -11.86 -32.62 10.70
N LYS A 280 -12.05 -32.20 9.45
CA LYS A 280 -12.68 -33.02 8.40
C LYS A 280 -11.84 -34.25 8.06
N GLU A 281 -10.53 -34.11 7.94
CA GLU A 281 -9.62 -35.23 7.69
C GLU A 281 -9.64 -36.24 8.83
N GLN A 282 -9.54 -35.78 10.08
CA GLN A 282 -9.66 -36.66 11.26
C GLN A 282 -11.00 -37.39 11.30
N ARG A 283 -12.09 -36.68 10.99
CA ARG A 283 -13.43 -37.29 10.91
C ARG A 283 -13.49 -38.36 9.82
N SER A 284 -12.91 -38.10 8.65
CA SER A 284 -12.89 -39.06 7.53
C SER A 284 -12.11 -40.33 7.90
N LEU A 285 -10.95 -40.19 8.56
CA LEU A 285 -10.16 -41.33 9.03
C LEU A 285 -10.94 -42.18 10.06
N ASN A 286 -11.66 -41.53 10.97
CA ASN A 286 -12.47 -42.23 11.96
C ASN A 286 -13.65 -42.97 11.31
N ILE A 287 -14.30 -42.35 10.31
CA ILE A 287 -15.35 -43.02 9.53
C ILE A 287 -14.79 -44.23 8.76
N ASP A 288 -13.62 -44.13 8.12
CA ASP A 288 -13.00 -45.28 7.41
C ASP A 288 -12.75 -46.46 8.36
N LEU A 289 -12.22 -46.20 9.56
CA LEU A 289 -12.02 -47.21 10.59
C LEU A 289 -13.34 -47.87 11.03
N LEU A 290 -14.37 -47.07 11.29
CA LEU A 290 -15.69 -47.56 11.67
C LEU A 290 -16.32 -48.44 10.57
N VAL A 291 -16.17 -48.04 9.29
CA VAL A 291 -16.67 -48.81 8.14
C VAL A 291 -15.94 -50.15 8.02
N ARG A 292 -14.59 -50.18 8.14
CA ARG A 292 -13.82 -51.44 8.12
C ARG A 292 -14.22 -52.38 9.26
N GLN A 293 -14.44 -51.83 10.45
CA GLN A 293 -14.87 -52.62 11.60
C GLN A 293 -16.28 -53.17 11.42
N PHE A 294 -17.20 -52.38 10.84
CA PHE A 294 -18.53 -52.84 10.49
C PHE A 294 -18.49 -53.99 9.46
N ASP A 295 -17.68 -53.85 8.41
CA ASP A 295 -17.51 -54.87 7.35
C ASP A 295 -16.97 -56.20 7.91
N ALA A 296 -15.96 -56.13 8.78
CA ALA A 296 -15.41 -57.30 9.47
C ALA A 296 -16.47 -57.99 10.36
N ASN A 297 -17.19 -57.21 11.17
CA ASN A 297 -18.25 -57.75 12.04
C ASN A 297 -19.41 -58.35 11.22
N ALA A 298 -19.79 -57.72 10.12
CA ALA A 298 -20.85 -58.23 9.24
C ALA A 298 -20.42 -59.53 8.57
N THR A 299 -19.16 -59.64 8.15
CA THR A 299 -18.60 -60.87 7.57
C THR A 299 -18.62 -62.02 8.58
N ASP A 300 -18.18 -61.78 9.82
CA ASP A 300 -18.18 -62.77 10.91
C ASP A 300 -19.60 -63.27 11.25
N VAL A 301 -20.57 -62.35 11.32
CA VAL A 301 -21.98 -62.69 11.52
C VAL A 301 -22.53 -63.52 10.35
N LEU A 302 -22.21 -63.13 9.11
CA LEU A 302 -22.66 -63.87 7.92
C LEU A 302 -22.03 -65.27 7.84
N GLU A 303 -20.76 -65.42 8.21
CA GLU A 303 -20.08 -66.72 8.30
C GLU A 303 -20.74 -67.61 9.35
N THR A 304 -21.03 -67.06 10.53
CA THR A 304 -21.74 -67.76 11.61
C THR A 304 -23.13 -68.23 11.15
N VAL A 305 -23.90 -67.35 10.48
CA VAL A 305 -25.23 -67.69 9.96
C VAL A 305 -25.15 -68.76 8.86
N THR A 306 -24.15 -68.67 7.97
CA THR A 306 -23.95 -69.64 6.89
C THR A 306 -23.59 -71.02 7.45
N SER A 307 -22.71 -71.07 8.45
CA SER A 307 -22.36 -72.29 9.17
C SER A 307 -23.59 -72.91 9.84
N ALA A 308 -24.35 -72.11 10.61
CA ALA A 308 -25.56 -72.59 11.27
C ALA A 308 -26.64 -73.09 10.28
N ALA A 309 -26.76 -72.47 9.11
CA ALA A 309 -27.64 -72.94 8.04
C ALA A 309 -27.18 -74.27 7.43
N SER A 310 -25.87 -74.47 7.29
CA SER A 310 -25.28 -75.74 6.83
C SER A 310 -25.54 -76.86 7.86
N ASP A 311 -25.29 -76.61 9.14
CA ASP A 311 -25.55 -77.57 10.22
C ASP A 311 -27.04 -77.96 10.29
N LEU A 312 -27.94 -76.99 10.07
CA LEU A 312 -29.39 -77.24 9.99
C LEU A 312 -29.75 -78.13 8.79
N ALA A 313 -29.13 -77.89 7.63
CA ALA A 313 -29.34 -78.69 6.43
C ALA A 313 -28.87 -80.14 6.62
N ASP A 314 -27.69 -80.34 7.20
CA ASP A 314 -27.15 -81.66 7.52
C ASP A 314 -28.04 -82.40 8.53
N THR A 315 -28.52 -81.70 9.56
CA THR A 315 -29.44 -82.25 10.56
C THR A 315 -30.77 -82.67 9.92
N ALA A 316 -31.32 -81.85 9.03
CA ALA A 316 -32.55 -82.16 8.30
C ALA A 316 -32.36 -83.40 7.39
N GLN A 317 -31.22 -83.53 6.73
CA GLN A 317 -30.90 -84.69 5.89
C GLN A 317 -30.73 -85.97 6.73
N ALA A 318 -30.05 -85.89 7.87
CA ALA A 318 -29.93 -87.01 8.82
C ALA A 318 -31.30 -87.43 9.39
N MET A 319 -32.18 -86.47 9.68
CA MET A 319 -33.54 -86.74 10.13
C MET A 319 -34.35 -87.45 9.04
N SER A 320 -34.26 -87.00 7.78
CA SER A 320 -34.90 -87.66 6.63
C SER A 320 -34.45 -89.12 6.49
N ALA A 321 -33.14 -89.38 6.53
CA ALA A 321 -32.59 -90.73 6.46
C ALA A 321 -32.99 -91.62 7.65
N THR A 322 -33.21 -91.03 8.83
CA THR A 322 -33.70 -91.75 10.01
C THR A 322 -35.18 -92.10 9.87
N ALA A 323 -35.98 -91.18 9.34
CA ALA A 323 -37.39 -91.42 9.06
C ALA A 323 -37.59 -92.52 8.01
N GLU A 324 -36.76 -92.55 6.97
CA GLU A 324 -36.78 -93.59 5.94
C GLU A 324 -36.44 -94.98 6.51
N ARG A 325 -35.35 -95.08 7.30
CA ARG A 325 -34.99 -96.33 8.02
C ARG A 325 -36.07 -96.79 8.99
N ALA A 326 -36.71 -95.86 9.72
CA ALA A 326 -37.81 -96.19 10.61
C ALA A 326 -39.01 -96.74 9.82
N GLY A 327 -39.29 -96.19 8.63
CA GLY A 327 -40.29 -96.70 7.70
C GLY A 327 -40.00 -98.12 7.21
N GLU A 328 -38.76 -98.40 6.81
CA GLU A 328 -38.32 -99.75 6.40
C GLU A 328 -38.43 -100.77 7.54
N GLN A 329 -38.00 -100.39 8.75
CA GLN A 329 -38.11 -101.25 9.93
C GLN A 329 -39.57 -101.53 10.30
N ALA A 330 -40.44 -100.52 10.24
CA ALA A 330 -41.87 -100.69 10.47
C ALA A 330 -42.49 -101.64 9.45
N ALA A 331 -42.12 -101.54 8.17
CA ALA A 331 -42.58 -102.46 7.12
C ALA A 331 -42.09 -103.90 7.36
N SER A 332 -40.83 -104.08 7.75
CA SER A 332 -40.27 -105.39 8.11
C SER A 332 -40.97 -106.01 9.32
N ALA A 333 -41.22 -105.22 10.37
CA ALA A 333 -41.96 -105.68 11.55
C ALA A 333 -43.41 -106.06 11.23
N ALA A 334 -44.08 -105.31 10.34
CA ALA A 334 -45.41 -105.65 9.87
C ALA A 334 -45.42 -106.96 9.09
N ALA A 335 -44.44 -107.17 8.20
CA ALA A 335 -44.28 -108.43 7.47
C ALA A 335 -44.05 -109.63 8.41
N ALA A 336 -43.15 -109.49 9.39
CA ALA A 336 -42.91 -110.51 10.41
C ALA A 336 -44.17 -110.81 11.22
N SER A 337 -44.92 -109.78 11.63
CA SER A 337 -46.19 -109.94 12.39
C SER A 337 -47.26 -110.67 11.57
N ASN A 338 -47.39 -110.36 10.27
CA ASN A 338 -48.30 -111.07 9.37
C ASN A 338 -47.91 -112.55 9.24
N GLN A 339 -46.62 -112.85 9.10
CA GLN A 339 -46.12 -114.22 9.04
C GLN A 339 -46.36 -114.99 10.36
N THR A 340 -46.14 -114.34 11.51
CA THR A 340 -46.45 -114.94 12.82
C THR A 340 -47.94 -115.24 12.94
N THR A 341 -48.81 -114.35 12.47
CA THR A 341 -50.27 -114.57 12.49
C THR A 341 -50.65 -115.80 11.67
N ALA A 342 -50.11 -115.96 10.46
CA ALA A 342 -50.33 -117.13 9.62
C ALA A 342 -49.83 -118.44 10.28
N ASN A 343 -48.68 -118.38 10.97
CA ASN A 343 -48.18 -119.53 11.74
C ASN A 343 -49.11 -119.88 12.92
N VAL A 344 -49.65 -118.87 13.63
CA VAL A 344 -50.60 -119.08 14.72
C VAL A 344 -51.91 -119.71 14.21
N GLU A 345 -52.43 -119.29 13.04
CA GLU A 345 -53.58 -119.93 12.38
C GLU A 345 -53.29 -121.40 12.02
N THR A 346 -52.08 -121.67 11.52
CA THR A 346 -51.66 -123.04 11.21
C THR A 346 -51.61 -123.91 12.48
N VAL A 347 -51.08 -123.37 13.58
CA VAL A 347 -51.05 -124.05 14.88
C VAL A 347 -52.47 -124.27 15.43
N ALA A 348 -53.38 -123.31 15.28
CA ALA A 348 -54.78 -123.46 15.68
C ALA A 348 -55.45 -124.60 14.91
N THR A 349 -55.23 -124.66 13.58
CA THR A 349 -55.74 -125.76 12.73
C THR A 349 -55.17 -127.11 13.18
N ALA A 350 -53.88 -127.19 13.49
CA ALA A 350 -53.25 -128.42 14.00
C ALA A 350 -53.77 -128.83 15.39
N ALA A 351 -54.12 -127.86 16.25
CA ALA A 351 -54.73 -128.12 17.55
C ALA A 351 -56.18 -128.64 17.42
N GLU A 352 -56.93 -128.15 16.44
CA GLU A 352 -58.27 -128.68 16.10
C GLU A 352 -58.18 -130.14 15.61
N GLU A 353 -57.24 -130.44 14.70
CA GLU A 353 -56.97 -131.82 14.22
C GLU A 353 -56.52 -132.76 15.34
N LEU A 354 -55.65 -132.30 16.26
CA LEU A 354 -55.24 -133.06 17.43
C LEU A 354 -56.41 -133.37 18.37
N THR A 355 -57.31 -132.40 18.57
CA THR A 355 -58.50 -132.59 19.42
C THR A 355 -59.43 -133.66 18.82
N ALA A 356 -59.64 -133.63 17.50
CA ALA A 356 -60.40 -134.66 16.79
C ALA A 356 -59.76 -136.05 16.91
N SER A 357 -58.42 -136.14 16.86
CA SER A 357 -57.67 -137.38 17.05
C SER A 357 -57.80 -137.94 18.48
N ILE A 358 -57.79 -137.07 19.49
CA ILE A 358 -58.01 -137.46 20.91
C ILE A 358 -59.43 -138.02 21.11
N GLU A 359 -60.46 -137.42 20.50
CA GLU A 359 -61.83 -137.95 20.57
C GLU A 359 -61.95 -139.33 19.92
N GLU A 360 -61.27 -139.56 18.79
CA GLU A 360 -61.25 -140.85 18.10
C GLU A 360 -60.51 -141.92 18.92
N ILE A 361 -59.35 -141.58 19.51
CA ILE A 361 -58.65 -142.47 20.45
C ILE A 361 -59.56 -142.80 21.64
N GLY A 362 -60.29 -141.81 22.16
CA GLY A 362 -61.29 -142.00 23.21
C GLY A 362 -62.36 -143.03 22.83
N ARG A 363 -62.91 -142.94 21.60
CA ARG A 363 -63.86 -143.94 21.07
C ARG A 363 -63.24 -145.34 20.99
N GLN A 364 -62.01 -145.46 20.47
CA GLN A 364 -61.32 -146.75 20.36
C GLN A 364 -61.01 -147.39 21.72
N VAL A 365 -60.63 -146.59 22.73
CA VAL A 365 -60.37 -147.08 24.10
C VAL A 365 -61.64 -147.65 24.74
N VAL A 366 -62.79 -146.98 24.60
CA VAL A 366 -64.08 -147.49 25.11
C VAL A 366 -64.47 -148.80 24.41
N GLN A 367 -64.26 -148.89 23.10
CA GLN A 367 -64.52 -150.11 22.34
C GLN A 367 -63.60 -151.26 22.78
N ALA A 368 -62.31 -151.01 22.98
CA ALA A 368 -61.36 -151.99 23.49
C ALA A 368 -61.73 -152.49 24.91
N ALA A 369 -62.15 -151.58 25.80
CA ALA A 369 -62.62 -151.93 27.14
C ALA A 369 -63.89 -152.80 27.10
N SER A 370 -64.83 -152.52 26.19
CA SER A 370 -66.03 -153.35 25.99
C SER A 370 -65.67 -154.77 25.51
N ILE A 371 -64.74 -154.90 24.57
CA ILE A 371 -64.26 -156.21 24.09
C ILE A 371 -63.60 -156.99 25.24
N ALA A 372 -62.73 -156.34 26.03
CA ALA A 372 -62.08 -156.95 27.18
C ALA A 372 -63.11 -157.40 28.24
N GLY A 373 -64.13 -156.58 28.53
CA GLY A 373 -65.22 -156.93 29.44
C GLY A 373 -66.01 -158.16 28.96
N ASN A 374 -66.34 -158.23 27.67
CA ASN A 374 -67.01 -159.39 27.08
C ASN A 374 -66.15 -160.67 27.17
N ALA A 375 -64.84 -160.56 26.94
CA ALA A 375 -63.91 -161.68 27.04
C ALA A 375 -63.80 -162.25 28.47
N VAL A 376 -63.82 -161.39 29.49
CA VAL A 376 -63.84 -161.82 30.90
C VAL A 376 -65.14 -162.56 31.23
N HIS A 377 -66.27 -162.05 30.77
CA HIS A 377 -67.57 -162.69 30.99
C HIS A 377 -67.66 -164.10 30.35
N GLU A 378 -67.12 -164.24 29.14
CA GLU A 378 -67.05 -165.53 28.44
C GLU A 378 -66.16 -166.54 29.20
N ALA A 379 -65.05 -166.06 29.77
CA ALA A 379 -64.14 -166.88 30.59
C ALA A 379 -64.80 -167.37 31.90
N GLU A 380 -65.60 -166.53 32.57
CA GLU A 380 -66.37 -166.93 33.76
C GLU A 380 -67.42 -168.00 33.42
N THR A 381 -68.13 -167.82 32.31
CA THR A 381 -69.15 -168.78 31.82
C THR A 381 -68.52 -170.14 31.52
N THR A 382 -67.35 -170.13 30.88
CA THR A 382 -66.56 -171.34 30.61
C THR A 382 -66.13 -172.04 31.91
N SER A 383 -65.66 -171.27 32.91
CA SER A 383 -65.25 -171.81 34.22
C SER A 383 -66.42 -172.50 34.94
N SER A 384 -67.62 -171.91 34.88
CA SER A 384 -68.83 -172.50 35.45
C SER A 384 -69.21 -173.84 34.79
N MET A 385 -69.11 -173.94 33.45
CA MET A 385 -69.37 -175.20 32.73
C MET A 385 -68.39 -176.31 33.10
N VAL A 386 -67.11 -175.97 33.25
CA VAL A 386 -66.06 -176.94 33.66
C VAL A 386 -66.32 -177.47 35.06
N SER A 387 -66.74 -176.63 36.01
CA SER A 387 -67.10 -177.05 37.37
C SER A 387 -68.30 -178.00 37.40
N GLY A 388 -69.33 -177.74 36.58
CA GLY A 388 -70.50 -178.62 36.46
C GLY A 388 -70.17 -179.99 35.87
N LEU A 389 -69.21 -180.06 34.95
CA LEU A 389 -68.74 -181.32 34.36
C LEU A 389 -67.99 -182.19 35.39
N ALA A 390 -67.17 -181.57 36.25
CA ALA A 390 -66.43 -182.26 37.30
C ALA A 390 -67.36 -182.93 38.33
N GLY A 391 -68.45 -182.27 38.71
CA GLY A 391 -69.46 -182.85 39.60
C GLY A 391 -70.22 -184.05 38.98
N SER A 392 -70.36 -184.07 37.65
CA SER A 392 -71.00 -185.18 36.93
C SER A 392 -70.07 -186.40 36.81
N ALA A 393 -68.76 -186.18 36.62
CA ALA A 393 -67.76 -187.25 36.58
C ALA A 393 -67.61 -187.98 37.93
N GLN A 394 -67.68 -187.26 39.05
CA GLN A 394 -67.63 -187.86 40.40
C GLN A 394 -68.80 -188.84 40.64
N LYS A 395 -70.01 -188.45 40.22
CA LYS A 395 -71.21 -189.30 40.32
C LYS A 395 -71.14 -190.56 39.46
N ILE A 396 -70.44 -190.51 38.32
CA ILE A 396 -70.18 -191.71 37.50
C ILE A 396 -69.19 -192.64 38.24
N GLY A 397 -68.16 -192.08 38.87
CA GLY A 397 -67.21 -192.84 39.68
C GLY A 397 -67.87 -193.61 40.84
N ASP A 398 -68.82 -192.98 41.53
CA ASP A 398 -69.54 -193.62 42.65
C ASP A 398 -70.44 -194.79 42.18
N VAL A 399 -70.98 -194.74 40.96
CA VAL A 399 -71.79 -195.83 40.37
C VAL A 399 -70.93 -197.01 39.92
N VAL A 400 -69.71 -196.77 39.44
CA VAL A 400 -68.78 -197.86 39.06
C VAL A 400 -68.38 -198.68 40.29
N ASN A 401 -68.14 -198.03 41.43
CA ASN A 401 -67.85 -198.72 42.68
C ASN A 401 -69.04 -199.56 43.18
N LEU A 402 -70.28 -199.07 43.01
CA LEU A 402 -71.49 -199.80 43.38
C LEU A 402 -71.77 -201.03 42.49
N ILE A 403 -71.41 -200.97 41.21
CA ILE A 403 -71.58 -202.10 40.28
C ILE A 403 -70.57 -203.22 40.59
N ASN A 404 -69.35 -202.89 41.02
CA ASN A 404 -68.34 -203.90 41.34
C ASN A 404 -68.66 -204.65 42.64
N ASP A 405 -69.31 -204.00 43.61
CA ASP A 405 -69.73 -204.64 44.87
C ASP A 405 -70.92 -205.62 44.72
N ILE A 406 -71.63 -205.62 43.57
CA ILE A 406 -72.80 -206.48 43.31
C ILE A 406 -72.47 -207.67 42.38
N ALA A 407 -71.33 -207.66 41.70
CA ALA A 407 -70.89 -208.73 40.81
C ALA A 407 -69.78 -209.59 41.44
N GLY A 408 -70.20 -210.63 42.18
CA GLY A 408 -69.68 -212.02 42.10
C GLY A 408 -68.18 -212.27 42.26
#